data_AF-A0A8B8NNE3-F1
#
_entry.id   AF-A0A8B8NNE3-F1
#
_cell.length_a   1.000
_cell.length_b   1.000
_cell.length_c   1.000
_cell.angle_alpha   90.00
_cell.angle_beta   90.00
_cell.angle_gamma   90.00
#
_symmetry.space_group_name_H-M   'P 1'
#
loop_
_entity.id
_entity.type
_entity.pdbx_description
1 polymer ?
#
loop_
_entity_poly.entity_id
_entity_poly.type
_entity_poly.pdbx_seq_one_letter_code
_entity_poly.pdbx_strand_id
1 'polypeptide(L)'
;MSSIPSGLRPPRPPLDPKVLLAAVWAVALVSPHHGAASYIASPPPHKAMVPAVYAFGDSIVDPGNNNRLATVAKSNFPPYGQDLNPSVPMGRFSNGRVPSDMLAEKLGVKKLLPTYLNPNLELQDILTNVSFPSGANGYDPLSAELAMVLSLSDQLGFYSECMETVRSEVGEERASAIASKSLYIVCTGANDITNTYFASPLRRSKYNI
;
A
#
# COMPACT_ATOMS: atom_id res chain seq x y z
N MET A 1 -24.19 -6.26 -6.55
CA MET A 1 -23.95 -5.82 -5.17
C MET A 1 -24.03 -7.06 -4.28
N SER A 2 -22.89 -7.57 -3.80
CA SER A 2 -22.85 -8.73 -2.91
C SER A 2 -22.00 -8.38 -1.69
N SER A 3 -22.63 -8.40 -0.52
CA SER A 3 -22.01 -8.14 0.79
C SER A 3 -21.18 -9.35 1.24
N ILE A 4 -19.95 -9.10 1.69
CA ILE A 4 -19.04 -10.12 2.24
C ILE A 4 -19.66 -10.76 3.52
N PRO A 5 -19.66 -12.10 3.68
CA PRO A 5 -20.26 -12.76 4.85
C PRO A 5 -19.45 -12.51 6.14
N SER A 6 -20.14 -12.23 7.23
CA SER A 6 -19.60 -11.87 8.55
C SER A 6 -19.01 -13.04 9.38
N GLY A 7 -18.81 -14.22 8.77
CA GLY A 7 -18.66 -15.48 9.51
C GLY A 7 -17.25 -16.05 9.71
N LEU A 8 -16.18 -15.40 9.24
CA LEU A 8 -14.82 -16.01 9.24
C LEU A 8 -13.78 -15.29 10.13
N ARG A 9 -14.20 -14.50 11.12
CA ARG A 9 -13.22 -13.83 12.02
C ARG A 9 -13.06 -14.60 13.34
N PRO A 10 -11.85 -15.06 13.71
CA PRO A 10 -11.58 -15.55 15.04
C PRO A 10 -11.73 -14.43 16.09
N PRO A 11 -12.09 -14.76 17.35
CA PRO A 11 -12.26 -13.77 18.41
C PRO A 11 -10.92 -13.09 18.74
N ARG A 12 -10.97 -11.77 18.89
CA ARG A 12 -9.81 -10.89 19.14
C ARG A 12 -9.24 -11.13 20.55
N PRO A 13 -7.93 -11.34 20.72
CA PRO A 13 -7.28 -11.15 22.01
C PRO A 13 -7.18 -9.65 22.35
N PRO A 14 -7.23 -9.27 23.63
CA PRO A 14 -7.05 -7.88 24.03
C PRO A 14 -5.62 -7.40 23.71
N LEU A 15 -5.50 -6.23 23.08
CA LEU A 15 -4.23 -5.60 22.73
C LEU A 15 -3.57 -4.98 23.97
N ASP A 16 -2.28 -5.27 24.17
CA ASP A 16 -1.47 -4.73 25.26
C ASP A 16 -1.16 -3.23 25.02
N PRO A 17 -1.49 -2.33 25.96
CA PRO A 17 -1.20 -0.89 25.87
C PRO A 17 0.28 -0.55 25.62
N LYS A 18 1.20 -1.43 26.00
CA LYS A 18 2.65 -1.23 25.83
C LYS A 18 3.13 -1.45 24.40
N VAL A 19 2.44 -2.30 23.63
CA VAL A 19 2.72 -2.51 22.20
C VAL A 19 2.31 -1.27 21.40
N LEU A 20 1.25 -0.58 21.81
CA LEU A 20 0.78 0.66 21.21
C LEU A 20 1.79 1.80 21.36
N LEU A 21 2.50 1.86 22.49
CA LEU A 21 3.42 2.96 22.81
C LEU A 21 4.76 2.87 22.05
N ALA A 22 5.21 1.66 21.71
CA ALA A 22 6.47 1.44 20.97
C ALA A 22 6.36 1.83 19.49
N ALA A 23 5.19 1.66 18.87
CA ALA A 23 4.96 2.02 17.46
C ALA A 23 4.98 3.53 17.18
N VAL A 24 4.82 4.37 18.22
CA VAL A 24 4.64 5.83 18.08
C VAL A 24 5.96 6.61 18.03
N TRP A 25 7.10 6.03 18.45
CA TRP A 25 8.34 6.80 18.65
C TRP A 25 9.36 6.77 17.50
N ALA A 26 9.14 6.00 16.42
CA ALA A 26 10.17 5.79 15.39
C ALA A 26 10.19 6.79 14.21
N VAL A 27 9.31 7.81 14.16
CA VAL A 27 9.09 8.59 12.90
C VAL A 27 9.44 10.09 12.99
N ALA A 28 9.84 10.64 14.14
CA ALA A 28 9.90 12.10 14.27
C ALA A 28 11.33 12.68 14.32
N LEU A 29 12.03 12.79 13.18
CA LEU A 29 13.15 13.75 13.04
C LEU A 29 13.41 14.15 11.57
N VAL A 30 12.80 15.22 11.06
CA VAL A 30 13.46 16.26 10.20
C VAL A 30 12.68 17.59 10.28
N SER A 31 13.41 18.69 10.54
CA SER A 31 12.98 20.10 10.64
C SER A 31 12.73 20.80 9.28
N PRO A 32 12.19 22.04 9.25
CA PRO A 32 11.43 22.57 8.11
C PRO A 32 12.28 23.38 7.12
N HIS A 33 12.02 23.21 5.82
CA HIS A 33 12.41 24.18 4.80
C HIS A 33 11.17 24.61 4.01
N HIS A 34 10.85 25.90 4.11
CA HIS A 34 9.77 26.56 3.39
C HIS A 34 10.16 26.72 1.91
N GLY A 35 9.47 26.04 1.01
CA GLY A 35 9.55 26.27 -0.43
C GLY A 35 8.15 26.55 -0.98
N ALA A 36 7.97 27.69 -1.65
CA ALA A 36 6.72 28.04 -2.31
C ALA A 36 6.46 27.08 -3.49
N ALA A 37 5.31 26.41 -3.48
CA ALA A 37 4.92 25.49 -4.55
C ALA A 37 4.24 26.24 -5.71
N SER A 38 4.90 26.30 -6.86
CA SER A 38 4.32 26.71 -8.13
C SER A 38 3.59 25.53 -8.80
N TYR A 39 2.31 25.70 -9.10
CA TYR A 39 1.51 24.75 -9.88
C TYR A 39 2.04 24.68 -11.32
N ILE A 40 2.70 23.59 -11.68
CA ILE A 40 3.06 23.27 -13.07
C ILE A 40 1.97 22.35 -13.63
N ALA A 41 1.29 22.80 -14.69
CA ALA A 41 0.34 21.99 -15.44
C ALA A 41 1.01 20.73 -15.99
N SER A 42 0.38 19.56 -15.81
CA SER A 42 0.91 18.30 -16.28
C SER A 42 0.93 18.24 -17.81
N PRO A 43 2.02 17.79 -18.45
CA PRO A 43 2.06 17.54 -19.90
C PRO A 43 1.07 16.44 -20.31
N PRO A 44 0.68 16.37 -21.60
CA PRO A 44 -0.23 15.34 -22.11
C PRO A 44 0.33 13.92 -21.87
N PRO A 45 -0.53 12.90 -21.69
CA PRO A 45 -0.09 11.56 -21.33
C PRO A 45 0.83 10.97 -22.42
N HIS A 46 2.07 10.69 -22.05
CA HIS A 46 2.94 9.83 -22.85
C HIS A 46 2.31 8.44 -22.98
N LYS A 47 2.51 7.78 -24.13
CA LYS A 47 2.12 6.38 -24.31
C LYS A 47 2.74 5.52 -23.20
N ALA A 48 1.91 4.81 -22.44
CA ALA A 48 2.35 3.95 -21.35
C ALA A 48 3.40 2.92 -21.85
N MET A 49 4.51 2.80 -21.12
CA MET A 49 5.62 1.91 -21.47
C MET A 49 5.34 0.44 -21.13
N VAL A 50 4.49 0.22 -20.14
CA VAL A 50 4.00 -1.10 -19.69
C VAL A 50 2.48 -1.09 -19.65
N PRO A 51 1.81 -2.24 -19.81
CA PRO A 51 0.35 -2.31 -19.77
C PRO A 51 -0.23 -2.00 -18.37
N ALA A 52 0.46 -2.42 -17.30
CA ALA A 52 0.08 -2.07 -15.95
C ALA A 52 1.26 -2.03 -14.97
N VAL A 53 1.00 -1.41 -13.81
CA VAL A 53 1.88 -1.46 -12.63
C VAL A 53 1.07 -2.04 -11.46
N TYR A 54 1.62 -3.08 -10.85
CA TYR A 54 1.08 -3.70 -9.63
C TYR A 54 2.07 -3.56 -8.49
N ALA A 55 1.60 -3.14 -7.32
CA ALA A 55 2.43 -2.97 -6.14
C ALA A 55 1.95 -3.85 -4.98
N PHE A 56 2.91 -4.40 -4.25
CA PHE A 56 2.75 -5.24 -3.07
C PHE A 56 3.77 -4.80 -2.02
N GLY A 57 3.42 -4.91 -0.75
CA GLY A 57 4.35 -4.59 0.31
C GLY A 57 3.77 -3.85 1.49
N ASP A 58 4.57 -2.93 2.00
CA ASP A 58 4.31 -2.14 3.20
C ASP A 58 4.12 -0.64 2.93
N SER A 59 4.29 0.18 3.97
CA SER A 59 4.09 1.63 3.96
C SER A 59 4.95 2.35 2.94
N ILE A 60 6.11 1.78 2.54
CA ILE A 60 7.01 2.39 1.55
C ILE A 60 6.32 2.53 0.20
N VAL A 61 5.40 1.64 -0.14
CA VAL A 61 4.72 1.62 -1.45
C VAL A 61 3.20 1.75 -1.34
N ASP A 62 2.65 1.86 -0.12
CA ASP A 62 1.21 1.98 0.13
C ASP A 62 0.68 3.38 -0.26
N PRO A 63 -0.23 3.47 -1.26
CA PRO A 63 -0.89 4.71 -1.58
C PRO A 63 -2.04 5.06 -0.61
N GLY A 64 -2.40 4.18 0.33
CA GLY A 64 -3.43 4.45 1.33
C GLY A 64 -4.50 3.38 1.47
N ASN A 65 -4.20 2.12 1.15
CA ASN A 65 -5.09 1.00 1.45
C ASN A 65 -5.44 0.97 2.95
N ASN A 66 -4.47 1.29 3.82
CA ASN A 66 -4.67 1.29 5.26
C ASN A 66 -5.77 2.24 5.77
N ASN A 67 -6.15 3.26 4.99
CA ASN A 67 -7.25 4.15 5.36
C ASN A 67 -8.59 3.41 5.50
N ARG A 68 -8.73 2.28 4.79
CA ARG A 68 -9.92 1.43 4.76
C ARG A 68 -9.89 0.29 5.79
N LEU A 69 -8.80 0.16 6.54
CA LEU A 69 -8.63 -0.86 7.56
C LEU A 69 -8.91 -0.29 8.96
N ALA A 70 -9.28 -1.16 9.90
CA ALA A 70 -9.41 -0.83 11.31
C ALA A 70 -8.05 -1.02 12.03
N THR A 71 -7.07 -0.18 11.67
CA THR A 71 -5.69 -0.22 12.18
C THR A 71 -5.24 1.15 12.68
N VAL A 72 -4.21 1.16 13.53
CA VAL A 72 -3.48 2.38 13.92
C VAL A 72 -2.45 2.82 12.89
N ALA A 73 -2.04 1.92 11.98
CA ALA A 73 -1.07 2.22 10.93
C ALA A 73 -1.73 3.01 9.79
N LYS A 74 -2.07 4.28 10.03
CA LYS A 74 -2.67 5.18 9.04
C LYS A 74 -1.81 6.42 8.82
N SER A 75 -1.99 7.03 7.66
CA SER A 75 -1.32 8.27 7.23
C SER A 75 -2.33 9.23 6.59
N ASN A 76 -3.56 9.23 7.09
CA ASN A 76 -4.66 10.12 6.68
C ASN A 76 -4.80 11.35 7.59
N PHE A 77 -3.67 11.88 8.08
CA PHE A 77 -3.60 13.06 8.93
C PHE A 77 -2.30 13.84 8.62
N PRO A 78 -2.22 15.15 8.96
CA PRO A 78 -1.00 15.93 8.74
C PRO A 78 0.22 15.33 9.48
N PRO A 79 1.45 15.39 8.91
CA PRO A 79 1.84 16.09 7.69
C PRO A 79 1.69 15.28 6.38
N TYR A 80 1.15 14.07 6.45
CA TYR A 80 1.06 13.18 5.28
C TYR A 80 0.22 13.80 4.15
N GLY A 81 0.75 13.74 2.92
CA GLY A 81 0.10 14.32 1.73
C GLY A 81 0.25 15.83 1.56
N GLN A 82 1.01 16.53 2.42
CA GLN A 82 1.20 17.99 2.34
C GLN A 82 1.69 18.49 0.97
N ASP A 83 2.58 17.75 0.29
CA ASP A 83 3.12 18.12 -1.02
C ASP A 83 2.23 17.68 -2.21
N LEU A 84 1.19 16.88 -1.95
CA LEU A 84 0.19 16.48 -2.95
C LEU A 84 -1.03 17.40 -2.93
N ASN A 85 -1.68 17.46 -1.78
CA ASN A 85 -2.81 18.32 -1.53
C ASN A 85 -2.89 18.54 -0.01
N PRO A 86 -2.46 19.72 0.51
CA PRO A 86 -2.45 20.01 1.94
C PRO A 86 -3.79 19.81 2.66
N SER A 87 -4.91 19.86 1.93
CA SER A 87 -6.25 19.72 2.48
C SER A 87 -6.77 18.27 2.53
N VAL A 88 -6.11 17.32 1.87
CA VAL A 88 -6.60 15.93 1.74
C VAL A 88 -5.46 14.93 1.95
N PRO A 89 -5.28 14.40 3.17
CA PRO A 89 -4.27 13.38 3.43
C PRO A 89 -4.73 12.02 2.87
N MET A 90 -4.22 11.66 1.70
CA MET A 90 -4.69 10.51 0.92
C MET A 90 -4.20 9.14 1.42
N GLY A 91 -3.42 9.07 2.51
CA GLY A 91 -2.92 7.80 3.07
C GLY A 91 -1.58 7.33 2.52
N ARG A 92 -0.82 8.19 1.84
CA ARG A 92 0.59 7.92 1.55
C ARG A 92 1.41 8.12 2.83
N PHE A 93 2.29 7.18 3.17
CA PHE A 93 3.25 7.34 4.28
C PHE A 93 4.42 8.28 3.89
N SER A 94 4.09 9.43 3.31
CA SER A 94 4.99 10.47 2.84
C SER A 94 4.24 11.81 2.79
N ASN A 95 4.96 12.94 2.80
CA ASN A 95 4.35 14.24 2.50
C ASN A 95 3.90 14.31 1.03
N GLY A 96 4.54 13.54 0.16
CA GLY A 96 4.30 13.54 -1.27
C GLY A 96 3.87 12.17 -1.81
N ARG A 97 4.37 11.87 -3.00
CA ARG A 97 4.25 10.56 -3.65
C ARG A 97 5.07 9.50 -2.94
N VAL A 98 4.58 8.27 -2.95
CA VAL A 98 5.38 7.08 -2.58
C VAL A 98 6.12 6.54 -3.81
N PRO A 99 7.21 5.76 -3.64
CA PRO A 99 7.94 5.10 -4.72
C PRO A 99 7.07 4.44 -5.81
N SER A 100 5.95 3.80 -5.44
CA SER A 100 5.02 3.18 -6.40
C SER A 100 4.35 4.21 -7.32
N ASP A 101 3.90 5.35 -6.78
CA ASP A 101 3.38 6.48 -7.56
C ASP A 101 4.46 7.03 -8.53
N MET A 102 5.70 7.18 -8.05
CA MET A 102 6.80 7.74 -8.85
C MET A 102 7.18 6.84 -10.03
N LEU A 103 7.19 5.53 -9.83
CA LEU A 103 7.46 4.56 -10.90
C LEU A 103 6.33 4.51 -11.92
N ALA A 104 5.07 4.49 -11.45
CA ALA A 104 3.91 4.49 -12.35
C ALA A 104 3.85 5.76 -13.22
N GLU A 105 4.17 6.93 -12.66
CA GLU A 105 4.23 8.17 -13.42
C GLU A 105 5.33 8.12 -14.46
N LYS A 106 6.53 7.69 -14.07
CA LYS A 106 7.70 7.63 -14.97
C LYS A 106 7.47 6.69 -16.16
N LEU A 107 6.65 5.65 -15.97
CA LEU A 107 6.26 4.70 -17.01
C LEU A 107 5.05 5.15 -17.84
N GLY A 108 4.50 6.34 -17.55
CA GLY A 108 3.36 6.92 -18.27
C GLY A 108 2.03 6.22 -17.99
N VAL A 109 1.91 5.48 -16.88
CA VAL A 109 0.73 4.67 -16.59
C VAL A 109 -0.28 5.45 -15.74
N LYS A 110 0.17 6.07 -14.64
CA LYS A 110 -0.64 7.01 -13.86
C LYS A 110 0.22 7.88 -12.93
N LYS A 111 -0.19 9.14 -12.70
CA LYS A 111 0.51 10.05 -11.78
C LYS A 111 0.42 9.63 -10.31
N LEU A 112 -0.73 9.11 -9.92
CA LEU A 112 -1.00 8.56 -8.59
C LEU A 112 -1.69 7.21 -8.77
N LEU A 113 -1.10 6.15 -8.22
CA LEU A 113 -1.69 4.82 -8.26
C LEU A 113 -2.91 4.77 -7.32
N PRO A 114 -4.05 4.23 -7.79
CA PRO A 114 -5.20 4.02 -6.95
C PRO A 114 -4.98 2.80 -6.05
N THR A 115 -5.61 2.84 -4.89
CA THR A 115 -5.61 1.76 -3.91
C THR A 115 -6.68 0.74 -4.29
N TYR A 116 -6.41 -0.56 -4.22
CA TYR A 116 -7.42 -1.59 -4.49
C TYR A 116 -8.67 -1.43 -3.62
N LEU A 117 -8.50 -1.05 -2.35
CA LEU A 117 -9.60 -0.85 -1.42
C LEU A 117 -10.40 0.45 -1.62
N ASN A 118 -10.15 1.21 -2.70
CA ASN A 118 -10.96 2.39 -3.00
C ASN A 118 -12.39 1.95 -3.42
N PRO A 119 -13.46 2.35 -2.69
CA PRO A 119 -14.83 2.00 -3.07
C PRO A 119 -15.27 2.58 -4.41
N ASN A 120 -14.57 3.61 -4.89
CA ASN A 120 -14.82 4.27 -6.17
C ASN A 120 -13.77 3.86 -7.21
N LEU A 121 -13.16 2.68 -7.08
CA LEU A 121 -12.19 2.19 -8.06
C LEU A 121 -12.92 1.91 -9.38
N GLU A 122 -12.49 2.58 -10.45
CA GLU A 122 -13.09 2.42 -11.77
C GLU A 122 -12.51 1.22 -12.51
N LEU A 123 -13.28 0.63 -13.43
CA LEU A 123 -12.81 -0.51 -14.21
C LEU A 123 -11.52 -0.20 -14.99
N GLN A 124 -11.38 1.01 -15.53
CA GLN A 124 -10.16 1.41 -16.25
C GLN A 124 -8.92 1.37 -15.35
N ASP A 125 -9.08 1.66 -14.06
CA ASP A 125 -8.01 1.57 -13.07
C ASP A 125 -7.66 0.10 -12.78
N ILE A 126 -8.67 -0.76 -12.65
CA ILE A 126 -8.48 -2.21 -12.48
C ILE A 126 -7.68 -2.80 -13.65
N LEU A 127 -7.98 -2.35 -14.87
CA LEU A 127 -7.33 -2.84 -16.09
C LEU A 127 -5.87 -2.38 -16.26
N THR A 128 -5.44 -1.34 -15.55
CA THR A 128 -4.16 -0.67 -15.88
C THR A 128 -3.27 -0.34 -14.69
N ASN A 129 -3.78 -0.21 -13.46
CA ASN A 129 -3.02 0.43 -12.37
C ASN A 129 -3.61 0.11 -10.99
N VAL A 130 -3.25 -1.01 -10.34
CA VAL A 130 -3.79 -1.31 -9.00
C VAL A 130 -2.70 -1.58 -7.99
N SER A 131 -2.81 -0.92 -6.84
CA SER A 131 -1.88 -1.07 -5.72
C SER A 131 -2.52 -1.81 -4.55
N PHE A 132 -1.90 -2.92 -4.14
CA PHE A 132 -2.28 -3.78 -3.02
C PHE A 132 -1.50 -3.63 -1.70
N PRO A 133 -0.43 -2.81 -1.54
CA PRO A 133 0.34 -2.78 -0.29
C PRO A 133 -0.47 -2.34 0.91
N SER A 134 0.02 -2.66 2.10
CA SER A 134 -0.59 -2.26 3.36
C SER A 134 0.48 -1.83 4.35
N GLY A 135 0.43 -0.59 4.81
CA GLY A 135 1.34 -0.07 5.85
C GLY A 135 1.48 -1.00 7.05
N ALA A 136 2.69 -1.09 7.61
CA ALA A 136 3.09 -2.00 8.69
C ALA A 136 3.09 -3.52 8.35
N ASN A 137 2.75 -3.92 7.11
CA ASN A 137 2.91 -5.30 6.67
C ASN A 137 4.38 -5.74 6.65
N GLY A 138 4.62 -7.03 6.89
CA GLY A 138 5.92 -7.67 6.77
C GLY A 138 5.90 -8.84 5.79
N TYR A 139 7.02 -9.52 5.63
CA TYR A 139 7.04 -10.83 4.95
C TYR A 139 6.51 -11.91 5.90
N ASP A 140 6.88 -11.85 7.18
CA ASP A 140 6.31 -12.69 8.22
C ASP A 140 4.85 -12.29 8.50
N PRO A 141 3.88 -13.22 8.36
CA PRO A 141 2.47 -12.94 8.62
C PRO A 141 2.19 -12.38 10.02
N LEU A 142 3.04 -12.69 11.02
CA LEU A 142 2.90 -12.14 12.37
C LEU A 142 2.99 -10.61 12.39
N SER A 143 3.82 -10.00 11.52
CA SER A 143 3.92 -8.54 11.44
C SER A 143 2.58 -7.91 11.07
N ALA A 144 1.89 -8.49 10.08
CA ALA A 144 0.57 -8.03 9.66
C ALA A 144 -0.49 -8.25 10.76
N GLU A 145 -0.44 -9.39 11.45
CA GLU A 145 -1.34 -9.72 12.55
C GLU A 145 -1.22 -8.72 13.71
N LEU A 146 0.01 -8.43 14.16
CA LEU A 146 0.27 -7.49 15.25
C LEU A 146 -0.24 -6.08 14.95
N ALA A 147 -0.14 -5.64 13.69
CA ALA A 147 -0.60 -4.33 13.26
C ALA A 147 -2.07 -4.30 12.80
N MET A 148 -2.76 -5.45 12.72
CA MET A 148 -4.10 -5.61 12.16
C MET A 148 -4.23 -5.05 10.73
N VAL A 149 -3.28 -5.41 9.87
CA VAL A 149 -3.19 -4.95 8.47
C VAL A 149 -3.20 -6.13 7.50
N LEU A 150 -3.18 -5.86 6.19
CA LEU A 150 -3.20 -6.93 5.17
C LEU A 150 -1.84 -7.62 5.10
N SER A 151 -1.84 -8.95 5.25
CA SER A 151 -0.67 -9.79 5.00
C SER A 151 -0.32 -9.83 3.51
N LEU A 152 0.90 -10.23 3.14
CA LEU A 152 1.24 -10.47 1.73
C LEU A 152 0.28 -11.47 1.05
N SER A 153 -0.20 -12.48 1.79
CA SER A 153 -1.19 -13.43 1.28
C SER A 153 -2.52 -12.77 0.93
N ASP A 154 -2.99 -11.83 1.77
CA ASP A 154 -4.21 -11.06 1.47
C ASP A 154 -4.01 -10.18 0.22
N GLN A 155 -2.83 -9.55 0.09
CA GLN A 155 -2.48 -8.74 -1.06
C GLN A 155 -2.43 -9.56 -2.36
N LEU A 156 -1.90 -10.79 -2.30
CA LEU A 156 -1.92 -11.74 -3.41
C LEU A 156 -3.34 -12.20 -3.75
N GLY A 157 -4.20 -12.40 -2.74
CA GLY A 157 -5.62 -12.71 -2.92
C GLY A 157 -6.33 -11.60 -3.70
N PHE A 158 -6.15 -10.34 -3.29
CA PHE A 158 -6.69 -9.18 -4.01
C PHE A 158 -6.15 -9.04 -5.43
N TYR A 159 -4.88 -9.36 -5.66
CA TYR A 159 -4.35 -9.42 -7.01
C TYR A 159 -5.00 -10.53 -7.85
N SER A 160 -5.28 -11.70 -7.27
CA SER A 160 -5.99 -12.79 -7.95
C SER A 160 -7.39 -12.34 -8.38
N GLU A 161 -8.17 -11.74 -7.47
CA GLU A 161 -9.49 -11.19 -7.75
C GLU A 161 -9.45 -10.10 -8.84
N CYS A 162 -8.45 -9.21 -8.75
CA CYS A 162 -8.20 -8.20 -9.77
C CYS A 162 -7.94 -8.85 -11.14
N MET A 163 -7.11 -9.88 -11.21
CA MET A 163 -6.79 -10.56 -12.46
C MET A 163 -7.95 -11.40 -13.01
N GLU A 164 -8.82 -11.93 -12.16
CA GLU A 164 -10.09 -12.54 -12.59
C GLU A 164 -11.00 -11.51 -13.26
N THR A 165 -11.11 -10.32 -12.68
CA THR A 165 -11.86 -9.20 -13.28
C THR A 165 -11.25 -8.80 -14.63
N VAL A 166 -9.92 -8.66 -14.71
CA VAL A 166 -9.22 -8.37 -15.97
C VAL A 166 -9.52 -9.44 -17.02
N ARG A 167 -9.38 -10.74 -16.67
CA ARG A 167 -9.68 -11.85 -17.60
C ARG A 167 -11.12 -11.82 -18.10
N SER A 168 -12.08 -11.56 -17.23
CA SER A 168 -13.50 -11.46 -17.60
C SER A 168 -13.75 -10.34 -18.60
N GLU A 169 -13.07 -9.20 -18.45
CA GLU A 169 -13.34 -8.00 -19.24
C GLU A 169 -12.57 -7.95 -20.56
N VAL A 170 -11.35 -8.48 -20.61
CA VAL A 170 -10.48 -8.40 -21.80
C VAL A 170 -10.18 -9.73 -22.48
N GLY A 171 -10.63 -10.84 -21.90
CA GLY A 171 -10.35 -12.20 -22.37
C GLY A 171 -8.95 -12.70 -21.99
N GLU A 172 -8.78 -14.03 -22.05
CA GLU A 172 -7.59 -14.72 -21.52
C GLU A 172 -6.29 -14.30 -22.22
N GLU A 173 -6.29 -14.19 -23.54
CA GLU A 173 -5.10 -13.83 -24.32
C GLU A 173 -4.55 -12.45 -23.91
N ARG A 174 -5.44 -11.46 -23.83
CA ARG A 174 -5.05 -10.10 -23.46
C ARG A 174 -4.71 -9.98 -21.98
N ALA A 175 -5.42 -10.68 -21.10
CA ALA A 175 -5.10 -10.71 -19.68
C ALA A 175 -3.71 -11.33 -19.42
N SER A 176 -3.36 -12.41 -20.13
CA SER A 176 -2.03 -13.02 -20.09
C SER A 176 -0.95 -12.06 -20.60
N ALA A 177 -1.24 -11.30 -21.67
CA ALA A 177 -0.33 -10.27 -22.17
C ALA A 177 -0.14 -9.11 -21.17
N ILE A 178 -1.19 -8.70 -20.44
CA ILE A 178 -1.10 -7.71 -19.37
C ILE A 178 -0.22 -8.26 -18.25
N ALA A 179 -0.51 -9.45 -17.72
CA ALA A 179 0.24 -10.05 -16.62
C ALA A 179 1.73 -10.24 -16.95
N SER A 180 2.04 -10.75 -18.14
CA SER A 180 3.44 -11.05 -18.53
C SER A 180 4.30 -9.82 -18.85
N LYS A 181 3.70 -8.66 -19.14
CA LYS A 181 4.42 -7.44 -19.57
C LYS A 181 4.32 -6.29 -18.56
N SER A 182 3.53 -6.45 -17.50
CA SER A 182 3.38 -5.45 -16.45
C SER A 182 4.59 -5.37 -15.53
N LEU A 183 4.74 -4.25 -14.82
CA LEU A 183 5.72 -4.11 -13.76
C LEU A 183 5.13 -4.53 -12.41
N TYR A 184 5.89 -5.31 -11.66
CA TYR A 184 5.57 -5.72 -10.30
C TYR A 184 6.56 -5.09 -9.32
N ILE A 185 6.03 -4.34 -8.35
CA ILE A 185 6.82 -3.71 -7.28
C ILE A 185 6.53 -4.48 -5.99
N VAL A 186 7.58 -5.00 -5.35
CA VAL A 186 7.47 -5.69 -4.07
C VAL A 186 8.42 -5.03 -3.07
N CYS A 187 7.89 -4.49 -1.99
CA CYS A 187 8.68 -3.84 -0.94
C CYS A 187 8.17 -4.24 0.46
N THR A 188 8.90 -5.13 1.13
CA THR A 188 8.47 -5.73 2.40
C THR A 188 9.68 -6.19 3.21
N GLY A 189 9.47 -6.52 4.49
CA GLY A 189 10.46 -7.11 5.39
C GLY A 189 11.06 -6.11 6.41
N ALA A 190 10.97 -4.80 6.16
CA ALA A 190 11.43 -3.79 7.13
C ALA A 190 10.70 -3.90 8.47
N ASN A 191 9.40 -4.18 8.44
CA ASN A 191 8.59 -4.40 9.63
C ASN A 191 8.96 -5.69 10.36
N ASP A 192 9.39 -6.76 9.67
CA ASP A 192 9.81 -8.00 10.33
C ASP A 192 11.07 -7.79 11.17
N ILE A 193 12.04 -7.08 10.60
CA ILE A 193 13.26 -6.72 11.31
C ILE A 193 12.93 -5.82 12.51
N THR A 194 12.12 -4.78 12.28
CA THR A 194 11.70 -3.85 13.34
C THR A 194 10.98 -4.57 14.48
N ASN A 195 10.01 -5.42 14.14
CA ASN A 195 9.21 -6.15 15.12
C ASN A 195 10.02 -7.20 15.88
N THR A 196 10.85 -7.98 15.17
CA THR A 196 11.62 -9.09 15.74
C THR A 196 12.80 -8.62 16.58
N TYR A 197 13.47 -7.54 16.19
CA TYR A 197 14.70 -7.11 16.82
C TYR A 197 14.55 -5.87 17.70
N PHE A 198 13.58 -4.99 17.45
CA PHE A 198 13.49 -3.71 18.15
C PHE A 198 12.20 -3.52 18.95
N ALA A 199 11.06 -4.04 18.48
CA ALA A 199 9.78 -3.87 19.16
C ALA A 199 9.44 -5.01 20.15
N SER A 200 9.79 -6.25 19.83
CA SER A 200 9.47 -7.43 20.66
C SER A 200 10.66 -8.39 20.81
N PRO A 201 11.13 -8.68 22.03
CA PRO A 201 12.24 -9.61 22.24
C PRO A 201 11.85 -11.09 22.04
N LEU A 202 10.55 -11.40 21.84
CA LEU A 202 10.01 -12.77 21.87
C LEU A 202 10.60 -13.71 20.81
N ARG A 203 11.05 -13.16 19.67
CA ARG A 203 11.57 -13.95 18.54
C ARG A 203 13.02 -13.67 18.20
N ARG A 204 13.67 -12.71 18.89
CA ARG A 204 15.08 -12.37 18.65
C ARG A 204 16.00 -13.60 18.73
N SER A 205 15.77 -14.52 19.65
CA SER A 205 16.61 -15.72 19.80
C SER A 205 16.35 -16.81 18.74
N LYS A 206 15.26 -16.70 17.96
CA LYS A 206 14.89 -17.67 16.92
C LYS A 206 15.45 -17.31 15.54
N TYR A 207 16.00 -16.11 15.39
CA TYR A 207 16.51 -15.59 14.13
C TYR A 207 17.88 -14.92 14.37
N ASN A 208 18.78 -15.02 13.39
CA ASN A 208 20.00 -14.22 13.32
C ASN A 208 19.88 -13.21 12.17
N ILE A 209 20.66 -12.13 12.26
CA ILE A 209 20.87 -11.16 11.18
C ILE A 209 22.21 -11.48 10.53
#